data_AF-A0A1V6HBX8-F1
#
_entry.id   AF-A0A1V6HBX8-F1
#
_cell.length_a   1.000
_cell.length_b   1.000
_cell.length_c   1.000
_cell.angle_alpha   90.00
_cell.angle_beta   90.00
_cell.angle_gamma   90.00
#
_symmetry.space_group_name_H-M   'P 1'
#
loop_
_entity.id
_entity.type
_entity.pdbx_description
1 polymer ?
#
loop_
_entity_poly.entity_id
_entity_poly.type
_entity_poly.pdbx_seq_one_letter_code
_entity_poly.pdbx_strand_id
1 'polypeptide(L)'
;MCWELHEYGRQVLEGTVEDPSFLAYIAGADPGDAWDDPAVWRKANPNLGVSVKEDYLRRECAQARAIPSKQSAFRRLHLDDWTEQRTVWLPLEAWDACAAPVDPDELAGRRCYVGLDLSTSRDVTAAACYFPPEDPDDETEGGVVLSQFWIPAENVPERVRSDGVPFDAWIDAGLVTATPGNIVDYAWIREWFHALREGLDLEVVEVAFDPWGAVQLATELQEEGFVMVPMRQGFQTMAPALRELERLVLGRRLAHGGHPVLRWMAGNVSVKMDPAGNAKPDKAASADRIDGIVALAMAVGRASLAAGARAVDPDELLMVL
;
A
#
# COMPACT_ATOMS: atom_id res chain seq x y z
N MET A 1 -13.83 -21.23 -7.80
CA MET A 1 -15.03 -21.82 -8.42
C MET A 1 -15.88 -20.80 -9.17
N CYS A 2 -16.59 -19.85 -8.52
CA CYS A 2 -17.49 -18.93 -9.25
C CYS A 2 -16.77 -18.01 -10.26
N TRP A 3 -15.62 -17.46 -9.90
CA TRP A 3 -14.81 -16.62 -10.78
C TRP A 3 -14.19 -17.40 -11.94
N GLU A 4 -13.72 -18.62 -11.70
CA GLU A 4 -13.12 -19.48 -12.75
C GLU A 4 -14.17 -19.90 -13.79
N LEU A 5 -15.41 -20.20 -13.36
CA LEU A 5 -16.53 -20.48 -14.27
C LEU A 5 -16.99 -19.23 -15.03
N HIS A 6 -16.93 -18.05 -14.41
CA HIS A 6 -17.20 -16.77 -15.06
C HIS A 6 -16.19 -16.51 -16.19
N GLU A 7 -14.89 -16.60 -15.91
CA GLU A 7 -13.85 -16.39 -16.92
C GLU A 7 -13.87 -17.45 -18.03
N TYR A 8 -14.10 -18.72 -17.69
CA TYR A 8 -14.29 -19.77 -18.69
C TYR A 8 -15.50 -19.47 -19.59
N GLY A 9 -16.64 -19.08 -19.00
CA GLY A 9 -17.82 -18.68 -19.75
C GLY A 9 -17.58 -17.47 -20.65
N ARG A 10 -16.80 -16.47 -20.18
CA ARG A 10 -16.39 -15.30 -20.96
C ARG A 10 -15.56 -15.71 -22.19
N GLN A 11 -14.58 -16.60 -22.01
CA GLN A 11 -13.74 -17.12 -23.10
C GLN A 11 -14.55 -17.92 -24.13
N VAL A 12 -15.56 -18.67 -23.69
CA VAL A 12 -16.50 -19.38 -24.60
C VAL A 12 -17.37 -18.39 -25.38
N LEU A 13 -17.91 -17.36 -24.73
CA LEU A 13 -18.73 -16.33 -25.38
C LEU A 13 -17.93 -15.50 -26.41
N GLU A 14 -16.65 -15.26 -26.13
CA GLU A 14 -15.74 -14.55 -27.04
C GLU A 14 -15.19 -15.44 -28.16
N GLY A 15 -15.47 -16.75 -28.14
CA GLY A 15 -14.95 -17.71 -29.12
C GLY A 15 -13.46 -18.01 -28.97
N THR A 16 -12.84 -17.62 -27.85
CA THR A 16 -11.45 -17.99 -27.52
C THR A 16 -11.34 -19.47 -27.16
N VAL A 17 -12.41 -20.04 -26.60
CA VAL A 17 -12.55 -21.48 -26.31
C VAL A 17 -13.80 -22.01 -27.03
N GLU A 18 -13.65 -23.04 -27.85
CA GLU A 18 -14.79 -23.77 -28.43
C GLU A 18 -15.21 -24.93 -27.51
N ASP A 19 -16.32 -24.74 -26.79
CA ASP A 19 -16.95 -25.79 -25.98
C ASP A 19 -18.47 -25.79 -26.20
N PRO A 20 -18.98 -26.59 -27.16
CA PRO A 20 -20.41 -26.63 -27.46
C PRO A 20 -21.25 -27.30 -26.36
N SER A 21 -20.63 -27.89 -25.34
CA SER A 21 -21.32 -28.50 -24.21
C SER A 21 -21.59 -27.51 -23.07
N PHE A 22 -20.98 -26.32 -23.11
CA PHE A 22 -21.07 -25.31 -22.07
C PHE A 22 -21.95 -24.14 -22.50
N LEU A 23 -23.06 -23.92 -21.80
CA LEU A 23 -23.91 -22.73 -21.99
C LEU A 23 -23.48 -21.63 -21.02
N ALA A 24 -22.92 -20.55 -21.57
CA ALA A 24 -22.62 -19.34 -20.81
C ALA A 24 -23.72 -18.28 -21.02
N TYR A 25 -24.21 -17.72 -19.93
CA TYR A 25 -25.06 -16.53 -19.94
C TYR A 25 -24.66 -15.66 -18.76
N ILE A 26 -24.10 -14.48 -19.05
CA ILE A 26 -23.59 -13.54 -18.07
C ILE A 26 -24.40 -12.26 -18.22
N ALA A 27 -25.04 -11.84 -17.13
CA ALA A 27 -25.75 -10.58 -17.05
C ALA A 27 -25.15 -9.79 -15.89
N GLY A 28 -24.70 -8.57 -16.16
CA GLY A 28 -24.05 -7.72 -15.18
C GLY A 28 -23.88 -6.30 -15.71
N ALA A 29 -23.37 -5.40 -14.87
CA ALA A 29 -22.93 -4.07 -15.28
C ALA A 29 -21.61 -4.16 -16.07
N ASP A 30 -21.46 -3.31 -17.08
CA ASP A 30 -20.18 -3.16 -17.80
C ASP A 30 -19.25 -2.19 -17.05
N PRO A 31 -17.94 -2.24 -17.30
CA PRO A 31 -17.01 -1.22 -16.82
C PRO A 31 -17.44 0.19 -17.23
N GLY A 32 -17.64 1.07 -16.25
CA GLY A 32 -18.06 2.45 -16.45
C GLY A 32 -19.58 2.69 -16.41
N ASP A 33 -20.40 1.65 -16.31
CA ASP A 33 -21.85 1.80 -16.11
C ASP A 33 -22.16 2.54 -14.79
N ALA A 34 -23.15 3.44 -14.84
CA ALA A 34 -23.64 4.13 -13.67
C ALA A 34 -24.46 3.18 -12.79
N TRP A 35 -23.89 2.74 -11.67
CA TRP A 35 -24.50 1.74 -10.77
C TRP A 35 -25.89 2.12 -10.23
N ASP A 36 -26.24 3.40 -10.28
CA ASP A 36 -27.47 3.95 -9.76
C ASP A 36 -28.52 4.24 -10.86
N ASP A 37 -28.23 3.85 -12.11
CA ASP A 37 -29.14 3.94 -13.24
C ASP A 37 -30.04 2.68 -13.35
N PRO A 38 -31.38 2.83 -13.31
CA PRO A 38 -32.32 1.73 -13.53
C PRO A 38 -32.15 0.98 -14.86
N ALA A 39 -31.55 1.58 -15.89
CA ALA A 39 -31.23 0.89 -17.13
C ALA A 39 -30.16 -0.19 -16.93
N VAL A 40 -29.12 0.12 -16.14
CA VAL A 40 -28.06 -0.83 -15.75
C VAL A 40 -28.65 -1.94 -14.88
N TRP A 41 -29.62 -1.63 -14.02
CA TRP A 41 -30.28 -2.64 -13.19
C TRP A 41 -31.04 -3.66 -14.04
N ARG A 42 -31.75 -3.21 -15.08
CA ARG A 42 -32.44 -4.12 -16.03
C ARG A 42 -31.46 -5.02 -16.76
N LYS A 43 -30.33 -4.46 -17.19
CA LYS A 43 -29.27 -5.20 -17.88
C LYS A 43 -28.69 -6.29 -16.99
N ALA A 44 -28.39 -5.98 -15.73
CA ALA A 44 -27.82 -6.93 -14.77
C ALA A 44 -28.84 -7.90 -14.16
N ASN A 45 -30.15 -7.60 -14.22
CA ASN A 45 -31.20 -8.44 -13.65
C ASN A 45 -32.18 -8.91 -14.73
N PRO A 46 -31.87 -10.00 -15.46
CA PRO A 46 -32.72 -10.55 -16.53
C PRO A 46 -34.14 -10.91 -16.08
N ASN A 47 -34.31 -11.20 -14.78
CA ASN A 47 -35.61 -11.55 -14.18
C ASN A 47 -36.26 -10.37 -13.41
N LEU A 48 -35.85 -9.13 -13.70
CA LEU A 48 -36.45 -7.94 -13.10
C LEU A 48 -37.93 -7.83 -13.46
N GLY A 49 -38.76 -7.52 -12.45
CA GLY A 49 -40.21 -7.51 -12.54
C GLY A 49 -40.86 -8.84 -12.14
N VAL A 50 -40.13 -9.96 -12.21
CA VAL A 50 -40.62 -11.30 -11.86
C VAL A 50 -40.18 -11.68 -10.45
N SER A 51 -38.91 -12.07 -10.25
CA SER A 51 -38.37 -12.45 -8.94
C SER A 51 -37.71 -11.28 -8.20
N VAL A 52 -37.07 -10.38 -8.94
CA VAL A 52 -36.50 -9.13 -8.40
C VAL A 52 -37.46 -7.99 -8.70
N LYS A 53 -37.84 -7.20 -7.70
CA LYS A 53 -38.76 -6.06 -7.90
C LYS A 53 -37.99 -4.76 -8.02
N GLU A 54 -38.42 -3.89 -8.94
CA GLU A 54 -37.76 -2.60 -9.17
C GLU A 54 -37.78 -1.72 -7.90
N ASP A 55 -38.88 -1.71 -7.15
CA ASP A 55 -38.97 -0.98 -5.89
C ASP A 55 -37.99 -1.48 -4.83
N TYR A 56 -37.68 -2.78 -4.81
CA TYR A 56 -36.65 -3.32 -3.93
C TYR A 56 -35.28 -2.75 -4.28
N LEU A 57 -34.89 -2.78 -5.57
CA LEU A 57 -33.62 -2.22 -6.02
C LEU A 57 -33.53 -0.70 -5.78
N ARG A 58 -34.63 0.05 -5.96
CA ARG A 58 -34.68 1.49 -5.64
C ARG A 58 -34.37 1.76 -4.17
N ARG A 59 -34.95 0.98 -3.25
CA ARG A 59 -34.68 1.14 -1.81
C ARG A 59 -33.25 0.77 -1.44
N GLU A 60 -32.74 -0.35 -1.97
CA GLU A 60 -31.38 -0.78 -1.70
C GLU A 60 -30.36 0.22 -2.28
N CYS A 61 -30.60 0.74 -3.49
CA CYS A 61 -29.80 1.81 -4.09
C CYS A 61 -29.82 3.09 -3.23
N ALA A 62 -30.99 3.51 -2.73
CA ALA A 62 -31.10 4.68 -1.87
C ALA A 62 -30.29 4.53 -0.56
N GLN A 63 -30.31 3.34 0.05
CA GLN A 63 -29.47 3.06 1.22
C GLN A 63 -27.97 3.03 0.86
N ALA A 64 -27.63 2.46 -0.30
CA ALA A 64 -26.27 2.42 -0.83
C ALA A 64 -25.69 3.82 -1.07
N ARG A 65 -26.50 4.79 -1.55
CA ARG A 65 -26.05 6.17 -1.73
C ARG A 65 -25.60 6.84 -0.42
N ALA A 66 -26.19 6.46 0.70
CA ALA A 66 -25.90 7.06 2.00
C ALA A 66 -24.75 6.36 2.75
N ILE A 67 -24.40 5.12 2.39
CA ILE A 67 -23.46 4.27 3.13
C ILE A 67 -22.50 3.58 2.17
N PRO A 68 -21.20 3.96 2.13
CA PRO A 68 -20.22 3.41 1.18
C PRO A 68 -20.13 1.87 1.19
N SER A 69 -20.17 1.24 2.37
CA SER A 69 -20.14 -0.23 2.49
C SER A 69 -21.38 -0.92 1.88
N LYS A 70 -22.54 -0.23 1.85
CA LYS A 70 -23.75 -0.74 1.19
C LYS A 70 -23.75 -0.53 -0.32
N GLN A 71 -23.12 0.54 -0.82
CA GLN A 71 -22.92 0.72 -2.26
C GLN A 71 -22.15 -0.45 -2.86
N SER A 72 -21.05 -0.78 -2.19
CA SER A 72 -20.24 -1.97 -2.41
C SER A 72 -21.06 -3.25 -2.47
N ALA A 73 -21.90 -3.50 -1.46
CA ALA A 73 -22.78 -4.67 -1.44
C ALA A 73 -23.82 -4.65 -2.57
N PHE A 74 -24.41 -3.49 -2.87
CA PHE A 74 -25.41 -3.32 -3.93
C PHE A 74 -24.83 -3.64 -5.31
N ARG A 75 -23.66 -3.08 -5.65
CA ARG A 75 -22.97 -3.34 -6.93
C ARG A 75 -22.66 -4.83 -7.09
N ARG A 76 -22.07 -5.45 -6.07
CA ARG A 76 -21.72 -6.87 -6.11
C ARG A 76 -22.92 -7.81 -6.17
N LEU A 77 -23.96 -7.56 -5.36
CA LEU A 77 -25.07 -8.51 -5.18
C LEU A 77 -26.25 -8.29 -6.13
N HIS A 78 -26.37 -7.09 -6.71
CA HIS A 78 -27.50 -6.74 -7.56
C HIS A 78 -27.11 -6.37 -8.98
N LEU A 79 -25.85 -6.03 -9.23
CA LEU A 79 -25.40 -5.66 -10.58
C LEU A 79 -24.40 -6.67 -11.17
N ASP A 80 -24.07 -7.75 -10.44
CA ASP A 80 -22.97 -8.67 -10.77
C ASP A 80 -21.71 -7.90 -11.21
N ASP A 81 -21.50 -6.75 -10.58
CA ASP A 81 -20.37 -5.87 -10.81
C ASP A 81 -19.20 -6.42 -9.98
N TRP A 82 -18.32 -7.16 -10.67
CA TRP A 82 -17.05 -7.64 -10.14
C TRP A 82 -16.02 -6.52 -10.07
N THR A 83 -16.43 -5.35 -9.59
CA THR A 83 -15.48 -4.35 -9.12
C THR A 83 -14.79 -4.95 -7.91
N GLU A 84 -13.49 -5.22 -8.05
CA GLU A 84 -12.62 -5.27 -6.87
C GLU A 84 -12.92 -4.01 -6.08
N GLN A 85 -13.55 -4.19 -4.92
CA GLN A 85 -13.71 -3.09 -4.00
C GLN A 85 -12.29 -2.71 -3.58
N ARG A 86 -11.78 -1.65 -4.20
CA ARG A 86 -10.70 -0.84 -3.66
C ARG A 86 -11.19 -0.30 -2.34
N THR A 87 -11.05 -1.11 -1.30
CA THR A 87 -11.16 -0.64 0.07
C THR A 87 -9.86 0.10 0.30
N VAL A 88 -9.86 1.39 -0.05
CA VAL A 88 -8.76 2.29 0.30
C VAL A 88 -8.57 2.14 1.80
N TRP A 89 -7.39 1.65 2.17
CA TRP A 89 -7.15 1.21 3.54
C TRP A 89 -7.09 2.39 4.50
N LEU A 90 -6.38 3.46 4.12
CA LEU A 90 -6.23 4.65 4.94
C LEU A 90 -7.18 5.78 4.49
N PRO A 91 -8.00 6.34 5.38
CA PRO A 91 -8.73 7.57 5.08
C PRO A 91 -7.74 8.70 4.77
N LEU A 92 -7.80 9.26 3.56
CA LEU A 92 -6.87 10.32 3.15
C LEU A 92 -6.95 11.57 4.04
N GLU A 93 -8.10 11.88 4.62
CA GLU A 93 -8.24 12.98 5.58
C GLU A 93 -7.39 12.75 6.85
N ALA A 94 -7.34 11.53 7.36
CA ALA A 94 -6.51 11.18 8.50
C ALA A 94 -5.02 11.20 8.14
N TRP A 95 -4.68 10.72 6.93
CA TRP A 95 -3.33 10.84 6.38
C TRP A 95 -2.92 12.31 6.27
N ASP A 96 -3.74 13.16 5.67
CA ASP A 96 -3.43 14.58 5.47
C ASP A 96 -3.28 15.36 6.78
N ALA A 97 -3.96 14.92 7.85
CA ALA A 97 -3.76 15.46 9.19
C ALA A 97 -2.36 15.18 9.76
N CYS A 98 -1.59 14.25 9.18
CA CYS A 98 -0.21 13.89 9.54
C CYS A 98 0.84 14.61 8.68
N ALA A 99 0.45 15.62 7.89
CA ALA A 99 1.32 16.34 6.95
C ALA A 99 2.17 17.45 7.59
N ALA A 100 2.39 17.40 8.91
CA ALA A 100 3.27 18.36 9.59
C ALA A 100 4.66 18.40 8.91
N PRO A 101 5.22 19.60 8.67
CA PRO A 101 6.54 19.73 8.04
C PRO A 101 7.60 18.96 8.81
N VAL A 102 8.56 18.41 8.07
CA VAL A 102 9.71 17.69 8.61
C VAL A 102 10.96 18.33 8.04
N ASP A 103 11.83 18.80 8.93
CA ASP A 103 13.16 19.26 8.57
C ASP A 103 14.17 18.11 8.80
N PRO A 104 14.81 17.59 7.75
CA PRO A 104 15.82 16.54 7.89
C PRO A 104 16.98 16.93 8.83
N ASP A 105 17.34 18.21 8.90
CA ASP A 105 18.47 18.68 9.73
C ASP A 105 18.14 18.61 11.23
N GLU A 106 16.86 18.74 11.60
CA GLU A 106 16.39 18.57 12.99
C GLU A 106 16.42 17.11 13.47
N LEU A 107 16.63 16.16 12.55
CA LEU A 107 16.70 14.74 12.86
C LEU A 107 18.12 14.26 13.18
N ALA A 108 19.12 15.13 13.12
CA ALA A 108 20.50 14.76 13.41
C ALA A 108 20.66 14.07 14.77
N GLY A 109 21.41 12.96 14.81
CA GLY A 109 21.60 12.12 15.99
C GLY A 109 20.40 11.25 16.37
N ARG A 110 19.25 11.39 15.70
CA ARG A 110 18.06 10.58 15.99
C ARG A 110 18.26 9.14 15.50
N ARG A 111 17.56 8.25 16.21
CA ARG A 111 17.44 6.83 15.85
C ARG A 111 16.32 6.64 14.84
N CYS A 112 16.59 5.93 13.77
CA CYS A 112 15.58 5.58 12.78
C CYS A 112 15.60 4.10 12.41
N TYR A 113 14.44 3.63 11.98
CA TYR A 113 14.24 2.32 11.38
C TYR A 113 13.90 2.56 9.92
N VAL A 114 14.53 1.82 9.02
CA VAL A 114 14.33 2.00 7.58
C VAL A 114 13.58 0.81 7.04
N GLY A 115 12.59 1.05 6.19
CA GLY A 115 12.00 0.04 5.34
C GLY A 115 12.40 0.29 3.90
N LEU A 116 12.79 -0.75 3.18
CA LEU A 116 13.25 -0.72 1.80
C LEU A 116 12.41 -1.68 0.95
N ASP A 117 11.61 -1.15 0.03
CA ASP A 117 10.81 -1.91 -0.94
C ASP A 117 11.46 -1.77 -2.33
N LEU A 118 12.11 -2.84 -2.79
CA LEU A 118 12.82 -2.85 -4.07
C LEU A 118 11.90 -3.25 -5.22
N SER A 119 12.00 -2.53 -6.33
CA SER A 119 11.44 -2.97 -7.60
C SER A 119 12.25 -4.12 -8.18
N THR A 120 11.58 -5.14 -8.73
CA THR A 120 12.22 -6.24 -9.48
C THR A 120 12.51 -5.87 -10.93
N SER A 121 11.73 -4.97 -11.55
CA SER A 121 12.02 -4.33 -12.83
C SER A 121 10.97 -3.27 -13.16
N ARG A 122 11.42 -2.11 -13.67
CA ARG A 122 10.59 -1.00 -14.20
C ARG A 122 9.71 -0.21 -13.23
N ASP A 123 9.59 -0.63 -11.99
CA ASP A 123 8.76 0.03 -10.98
C ASP A 123 9.55 0.96 -10.07
N VAL A 124 8.83 1.69 -9.22
CA VAL A 124 9.41 2.56 -8.21
C VAL A 124 10.06 1.71 -7.12
N THR A 125 11.30 2.03 -6.78
CA THR A 125 11.93 1.58 -5.54
C THR A 125 11.69 2.64 -4.48
N ALA A 126 11.35 2.24 -3.27
CA ALA A 126 11.04 3.16 -2.18
C ALA A 126 11.80 2.81 -0.91
N ALA A 127 12.24 3.84 -0.19
CA ALA A 127 12.73 3.74 1.16
C ALA A 127 11.98 4.72 2.06
N ALA A 128 11.71 4.32 3.30
CA ALA A 128 11.11 5.17 4.32
C ALA A 128 11.87 5.01 5.63
N CYS A 129 12.33 6.13 6.19
CA CYS A 129 12.88 6.20 7.54
C CYS A 129 11.75 6.57 8.49
N TYR A 130 11.53 5.76 9.52
CA TYR A 130 10.64 6.07 10.62
C TYR A 130 11.46 6.36 11.88
N PHE A 131 11.25 7.55 12.43
CA PHE A 131 11.85 8.02 13.67
C PHE A 131 10.77 7.94 14.75
N PRO A 132 10.81 6.94 15.65
CA PRO A 132 9.86 6.88 16.75
C PRO A 132 10.04 8.10 17.67
N PRO A 133 9.02 8.49 18.46
CA PRO A 133 9.15 9.51 19.50
C PRO A 133 10.39 9.31 20.37
N GLU A 134 11.06 10.39 20.75
CA GLU A 134 12.19 10.33 21.69
C GLU A 134 11.74 9.92 23.08
N ASP A 135 10.60 10.45 23.51
CA ASP A 135 9.91 9.99 24.71
C ASP A 135 8.65 9.18 24.34
N PRO A 136 8.66 7.84 24.51
CA PRO A 136 7.49 7.00 24.25
C PRO A 136 6.28 7.34 25.14
N ASP A 137 6.51 7.93 26.31
CA ASP A 137 5.47 8.28 27.29
C ASP A 137 4.90 9.68 27.03
N ASP A 138 5.55 10.51 26.21
CA ASP A 138 5.00 11.78 25.76
C ASP A 138 3.95 11.55 24.67
N GLU A 139 2.68 11.65 25.05
CA GLU A 139 1.55 11.51 24.12
C GLU A 139 1.46 12.65 23.09
N THR A 140 2.18 13.76 23.29
CA THR A 140 2.21 14.90 22.37
C THR A 140 3.25 14.73 21.26
N GLU A 141 4.25 13.86 21.46
CA GLU A 141 5.27 13.59 20.45
C GLU A 141 4.79 12.50 19.46
N GLY A 142 4.91 12.75 18.17
CA GLY A 142 4.60 11.78 17.11
C GLY A 142 5.86 11.17 16.52
N GLY A 143 5.72 10.06 15.82
CA GLY A 143 6.81 9.57 14.97
C GLY A 143 7.00 10.47 13.75
N VAL A 144 8.24 10.60 13.28
CA VAL A 144 8.58 11.40 12.09
C VAL A 144 8.96 10.48 10.94
N VAL A 145 8.68 10.89 9.71
CA VAL A 145 8.97 10.12 8.49
C VAL A 145 9.79 10.94 7.50
N LEU A 146 10.88 10.35 7.01
CA LEU A 146 11.52 10.74 5.76
C LEU A 146 11.30 9.64 4.73
N SER A 147 11.16 10.00 3.46
CA SER A 147 10.96 9.04 2.38
C SER A 147 11.80 9.42 1.18
N GLN A 148 12.28 8.40 0.47
CA GLN A 148 13.05 8.52 -0.76
C GLN A 148 12.51 7.55 -1.80
N PHE A 149 12.45 8.01 -3.04
CA PHE A 149 11.93 7.25 -4.17
C PHE A 149 12.92 7.26 -5.31
N TRP A 150 13.02 6.12 -6.01
CA TRP A 150 13.83 6.00 -7.22
C TRP A 150 13.02 5.36 -8.34
N ILE A 151 13.27 5.84 -9.56
CA ILE A 151 12.69 5.28 -10.78
C ILE A 151 13.78 5.21 -11.87
N PRO A 152 13.81 4.17 -12.73
CA PRO A 152 14.76 4.17 -13.85
C PRO A 152 14.36 5.23 -14.88
N ALA A 153 15.32 6.06 -15.27
CA ALA A 153 15.10 7.22 -16.14
C ALA A 153 14.50 6.83 -17.50
N GLU A 154 14.87 5.68 -18.06
CA GLU A 154 14.33 5.20 -19.33
C GLU A 154 12.83 4.89 -19.29
N ASN A 155 12.28 4.61 -18.10
CA ASN A 155 10.87 4.27 -17.94
C ASN A 155 9.98 5.50 -17.72
N VAL A 156 10.55 6.64 -17.32
CA VAL A 156 9.79 7.87 -17.00
C VAL A 156 8.86 8.31 -18.15
N PRO A 157 9.30 8.38 -19.42
CA PRO A 157 8.44 8.87 -20.50
C PRO A 157 7.21 7.98 -20.76
N GLU A 158 7.36 6.66 -20.62
CA GLU A 158 6.25 5.72 -20.75
C GLU A 158 5.27 5.87 -19.59
N ARG A 159 5.79 6.00 -18.36
CA ARG A 159 4.99 6.16 -17.14
C ARG A 159 4.14 7.42 -17.15
N VAL A 160 4.72 8.55 -17.55
CA VAL A 160 3.97 9.82 -17.67
C VAL A 160 2.85 9.69 -18.70
N ARG A 161 3.11 9.01 -19.83
CA ARG A 161 2.15 8.88 -20.92
C ARG A 161 1.03 7.88 -20.63
N SER A 162 1.37 6.71 -20.10
CA SER A 162 0.45 5.59 -19.91
C SER A 162 -0.29 5.66 -18.58
N ASP A 163 0.42 5.97 -17.50
CA ASP A 163 -0.13 5.91 -16.14
C ASP A 163 -0.65 7.30 -15.69
N GLY A 164 -0.29 8.37 -16.41
CA GLY A 164 -0.70 9.74 -16.07
C GLY A 164 -0.06 10.29 -14.79
N VAL A 165 0.96 9.59 -14.27
CA VAL A 165 1.67 9.97 -13.05
C VAL A 165 2.74 11.02 -13.39
N PRO A 166 2.79 12.17 -12.69
CA PRO A 166 3.68 13.28 -13.03
C PRO A 166 5.12 13.06 -12.50
N PHE A 167 5.74 11.94 -12.88
CA PHE A 167 7.10 11.60 -12.45
C PHE A 167 8.14 12.63 -12.90
N ASP A 168 7.98 13.20 -14.08
CA ASP A 168 8.81 14.29 -14.60
C ASP A 168 8.80 15.51 -13.66
N ALA A 169 7.62 15.97 -13.25
CA ALA A 169 7.49 17.09 -12.32
C ALA A 169 8.05 16.75 -10.93
N TRP A 170 7.90 15.50 -10.46
CA TRP A 170 8.47 15.07 -9.19
C TRP A 170 9.98 14.94 -9.21
N ILE A 171 10.57 14.56 -10.35
CA ILE A 171 12.02 14.55 -10.55
C ILE A 171 12.56 15.98 -10.55
N ASP A 172 11.93 16.89 -11.28
CA ASP A 172 12.32 18.31 -11.32
C ASP A 172 12.24 18.97 -9.93
N ALA A 173 11.29 18.53 -9.11
CA ALA A 173 11.12 18.98 -7.72
C ALA A 173 12.04 18.28 -6.70
N GLY A 174 12.86 17.30 -7.13
CA GLY A 174 13.73 16.52 -6.24
C GLY A 174 12.99 15.54 -5.33
N LEU A 175 11.72 15.24 -5.60
CA LEU A 175 10.88 14.32 -4.82
C LEU A 175 11.05 12.84 -5.24
N VAL A 176 11.59 12.61 -6.44
CA VAL A 176 11.92 11.28 -6.98
C VAL A 176 13.27 11.37 -7.68
N THR A 177 14.15 10.41 -7.42
CA THR A 177 15.45 10.33 -8.09
C THR A 177 15.35 9.42 -9.31
N ALA A 178 15.59 9.98 -10.50
CA ALA A 178 15.72 9.20 -11.72
C ALA A 178 17.12 8.59 -11.83
N THR A 179 17.23 7.26 -11.78
CA THR A 179 18.52 6.57 -11.91
C THR A 179 18.81 6.26 -13.39
N PRO A 180 20.07 6.35 -13.86
CA PRO A 180 20.41 6.03 -15.24
C PRO A 180 20.08 4.57 -15.61
N GLY A 181 19.60 4.37 -16.83
CA GLY A 181 19.28 3.04 -17.37
C GLY A 181 17.81 2.63 -17.18
N ASN A 182 17.56 1.33 -17.35
CA ASN A 182 16.22 0.73 -17.35
C ASN A 182 15.85 -0.02 -16.05
N ILE A 183 16.80 -0.12 -15.11
CA ILE A 183 16.65 -0.71 -13.77
C ILE A 183 17.26 0.27 -12.76
N VAL A 184 16.75 0.27 -11.53
CA VAL A 184 17.31 1.09 -10.45
C VAL A 184 18.68 0.53 -10.05
N ASP A 185 19.71 1.34 -10.24
CA ASP A 185 21.08 1.00 -9.83
C ASP A 185 21.21 1.08 -8.30
N TYR A 186 21.67 -0.01 -7.71
CA TYR A 186 21.88 -0.17 -6.27
C TYR A 186 22.94 0.77 -5.70
N ALA A 187 23.87 1.27 -6.52
CA ALA A 187 24.83 2.28 -6.10
C ALA A 187 24.14 3.55 -5.56
N TRP A 188 23.04 3.99 -6.20
CA TRP A 188 22.27 5.16 -5.77
C TRP A 188 21.57 4.94 -4.43
N ILE A 189 21.14 3.71 -4.16
CA ILE A 189 20.51 3.35 -2.89
C ILE A 189 21.56 3.35 -1.78
N ARG A 190 22.75 2.79 -2.04
CA ARG A 190 23.88 2.79 -1.10
C ARG A 190 24.35 4.20 -0.79
N GLU A 191 24.53 5.05 -1.80
CA GLU A 191 24.88 6.47 -1.62
C GLU A 191 23.86 7.20 -0.73
N TRP A 192 22.58 6.91 -0.88
CA TRP A 192 21.55 7.48 0.00
C TRP A 192 21.69 7.00 1.45
N PHE A 193 21.96 5.72 1.69
CA PHE A 193 22.23 5.21 3.04
C PHE A 193 23.48 5.88 3.66
N HIS A 194 24.53 6.12 2.88
CA HIS A 194 25.68 6.90 3.34
C HIS A 194 25.29 8.35 3.67
N ALA A 195 24.47 9.00 2.84
CA ALA A 195 24.00 10.35 3.10
C ALA A 195 23.17 10.44 4.40
N LEU A 196 22.36 9.42 4.73
CA LEU A 196 21.65 9.36 6.01
C LEU A 196 22.62 9.28 7.19
N ARG A 197 23.60 8.36 7.15
CA ARG A 197 24.51 8.10 8.27
C ARG A 197 25.55 9.21 8.45
N GLU A 198 26.13 9.69 7.37
CA GLU A 198 27.29 10.60 7.38
C GLU A 198 26.89 12.05 7.10
N GLY A 199 25.87 12.27 6.27
CA GLY A 199 25.38 13.60 5.93
C GLY A 199 24.43 14.17 6.99
N LEU A 200 23.46 13.36 7.44
CA LEU A 200 22.46 13.75 8.44
C LEU A 200 22.79 13.25 9.87
N ASP A 201 23.91 12.56 10.08
CA ASP A 201 24.33 12.03 11.38
C ASP A 201 23.25 11.13 12.05
N LEU A 202 22.58 10.29 11.26
CA LEU A 202 21.49 9.44 11.77
C LEU A 202 21.99 8.08 12.28
N GLU A 203 21.42 7.62 13.41
CA GLU A 203 21.57 6.24 13.87
C GLU A 203 20.54 5.34 13.17
N VAL A 204 20.94 4.72 12.06
CA VAL A 204 20.12 3.70 11.37
C VAL A 204 20.18 2.38 12.16
N VAL A 205 19.12 2.08 12.92
CA VAL A 205 19.09 0.94 13.85
C VAL A 205 18.90 -0.39 13.12
N GLU A 206 17.92 -0.45 12.23
CA GLU A 206 17.62 -1.62 11.41
C GLU A 206 17.09 -1.18 10.04
N VAL A 207 17.40 -1.98 9.01
CA VAL A 207 16.86 -1.83 7.66
C VAL A 207 16.05 -3.07 7.30
N ALA A 208 14.72 -2.95 7.34
CA ALA A 208 13.82 -4.00 6.90
C ALA A 208 13.67 -4.03 5.38
N PHE A 209 13.70 -5.22 4.81
CA PHE A 209 13.58 -5.43 3.36
C PHE A 209 12.93 -6.78 3.06
N ASP A 210 12.27 -6.90 1.90
CA ASP A 210 11.85 -8.22 1.40
C ASP A 210 13.07 -8.95 0.80
N PRO A 211 13.43 -10.16 1.28
CA PRO A 211 14.58 -10.90 0.76
C PRO A 211 14.50 -11.22 -0.74
N TRP A 212 13.30 -11.26 -1.32
CA TRP A 212 13.14 -11.62 -2.73
C TRP A 212 13.70 -10.52 -3.65
N GLY A 213 14.83 -10.80 -4.33
CA GLY A 213 15.47 -9.87 -5.27
C GLY A 213 16.41 -8.84 -4.63
N ALA A 214 16.47 -8.78 -3.30
CA ALA A 214 17.27 -7.81 -2.55
C ALA A 214 18.59 -8.36 -1.97
N VAL A 215 18.85 -9.66 -2.11
CA VAL A 215 19.95 -10.36 -1.42
C VAL A 215 21.33 -9.70 -1.66
N GLN A 216 21.60 -9.29 -2.90
CA GLN A 216 22.87 -8.64 -3.24
C GLN A 216 23.02 -7.31 -2.50
N LEU A 217 22.06 -6.39 -2.65
CA LEU A 217 22.10 -5.08 -2.00
C LEU A 217 22.14 -5.22 -0.47
N ALA A 218 21.40 -6.17 0.11
CA ALA A 218 21.43 -6.42 1.53
C ALA A 218 22.81 -6.90 2.01
N THR A 219 23.50 -7.74 1.23
CA THR A 219 24.86 -8.17 1.57
C THR A 219 25.83 -7.00 1.51
N GLU A 220 25.76 -6.17 0.46
CA GLU A 220 26.61 -4.98 0.30
C GLU A 220 26.41 -3.98 1.46
N LEU A 221 25.16 -3.65 1.81
CA LEU A 221 24.86 -2.75 2.93
C LEU A 221 25.27 -3.36 4.28
N GLN A 222 25.17 -4.68 4.44
CA GLN A 222 25.62 -5.36 5.65
C GLN A 222 27.15 -5.31 5.79
N GLU A 223 27.90 -5.46 4.70
CA GLU A 223 29.37 -5.27 4.67
C GLU A 223 29.77 -3.82 5.01
N GLU A 224 28.91 -2.85 4.71
CA GLU A 224 29.06 -1.43 5.07
C GLU A 224 28.63 -1.10 6.52
N GLY A 225 28.16 -2.11 7.27
CA GLY A 225 27.83 -2.01 8.69
C GLY A 225 26.36 -1.75 9.01
N PHE A 226 25.45 -1.79 8.03
CA PHE A 226 24.01 -1.68 8.28
C PHE A 226 23.42 -2.99 8.79
N VAL A 227 22.51 -2.90 9.77
CA VAL A 227 21.78 -4.07 10.29
C VAL A 227 20.60 -4.38 9.37
N MET A 228 20.82 -5.26 8.41
CA MET A 228 19.79 -5.69 7.46
C MET A 228 18.88 -6.76 8.07
N VAL A 229 17.57 -6.51 8.13
CA VAL A 229 16.59 -7.43 8.71
C VAL A 229 15.61 -7.94 7.64
N PRO A 230 15.61 -9.26 7.32
CA PRO A 230 14.69 -9.81 6.35
C PRO A 230 13.24 -9.77 6.88
N MET A 231 12.35 -9.11 6.15
CA MET A 231 10.93 -9.00 6.46
C MET A 231 10.10 -9.35 5.22
N ARG A 232 9.72 -10.64 5.10
CA ARG A 232 8.85 -11.12 4.01
C ARG A 232 7.52 -10.37 4.05
N GLN A 233 6.95 -9.96 2.91
CA GLN A 233 5.70 -9.19 2.86
C GLN A 233 4.43 -10.07 2.97
N GLY A 234 4.41 -10.99 3.94
CA GLY A 234 3.28 -11.88 4.24
C GLY A 234 2.36 -11.35 5.36
N PHE A 235 1.23 -12.02 5.60
CA PHE A 235 0.28 -11.63 6.65
C PHE A 235 0.91 -11.55 8.05
N GLN A 236 1.80 -12.51 8.39
CA GLN A 236 2.40 -12.61 9.72
C GLN A 236 3.21 -11.36 10.12
N THR A 237 3.93 -10.79 9.18
CA THR A 237 4.83 -9.65 9.37
C THR A 237 4.14 -8.33 9.05
N MET A 238 3.35 -8.29 7.98
CA MET A 238 2.70 -7.05 7.53
C MET A 238 1.47 -6.68 8.36
N ALA A 239 0.71 -7.64 8.91
CA ALA A 239 -0.48 -7.30 9.69
C ALA A 239 -0.18 -6.46 10.94
N PRO A 240 0.78 -6.81 11.81
CA PRO A 240 1.13 -5.95 12.94
C PRO A 240 1.70 -4.61 12.49
N ALA A 241 2.53 -4.59 11.44
CA ALA A 241 3.11 -3.38 10.87
C ALA A 241 2.05 -2.39 10.34
N LEU A 242 1.08 -2.89 9.57
CA LEU A 242 -0.04 -2.09 9.07
C LEU A 242 -0.92 -1.58 10.21
N ARG A 243 -1.30 -2.45 11.16
CA ARG A 243 -2.12 -2.04 12.31
C ARG A 243 -1.49 -0.89 13.07
N GLU A 244 -0.17 -0.93 13.28
CA GLU A 244 0.52 0.16 13.95
C GLU A 244 0.55 1.44 13.10
N LEU A 245 0.88 1.35 11.81
CA LEU A 245 0.88 2.52 10.93
C LEU A 245 -0.51 3.17 10.89
N GLU A 246 -1.58 2.38 10.80
CA GLU A 246 -2.96 2.86 10.87
C GLU A 246 -3.25 3.51 12.22
N ARG A 247 -2.82 2.92 13.34
CA ARG A 247 -2.96 3.52 14.67
C ARG A 247 -2.28 4.88 14.76
N LEU A 248 -1.06 5.02 14.24
CA LEU A 248 -0.31 6.29 14.23
C LEU A 248 -1.02 7.34 13.37
N VAL A 249 -1.47 6.97 12.18
CA VAL A 249 -2.18 7.88 11.26
C VAL A 249 -3.52 8.33 11.84
N LEU A 250 -4.37 7.40 12.28
CA LEU A 250 -5.68 7.72 12.86
C LEU A 250 -5.55 8.50 14.17
N GLY A 251 -4.51 8.21 14.96
CA GLY A 251 -4.17 8.94 16.17
C GLY A 251 -3.50 10.29 15.94
N ARG A 252 -3.19 10.66 14.68
CA ARG A 252 -2.43 11.87 14.32
C ARG A 252 -1.07 11.95 15.02
N ARG A 253 -0.44 10.80 15.25
CA ARG A 253 0.88 10.64 15.89
C ARG A 253 1.98 10.33 14.88
N LEU A 254 1.84 10.87 13.67
CA LEU A 254 2.80 10.74 12.59
C LEU A 254 3.00 12.11 11.93
N ALA A 255 4.24 12.45 11.60
CA ALA A 255 4.60 13.61 10.80
C ALA A 255 5.38 13.15 9.57
N HIS A 256 4.78 13.24 8.38
CA HIS A 256 5.38 12.75 7.12
C HIS A 256 5.71 13.85 6.12
N GLY A 257 5.75 15.12 6.56
CA GLY A 257 6.19 16.25 5.74
C GLY A 257 5.27 16.60 4.56
N GLY A 258 4.08 16.01 4.48
CA GLY A 258 3.18 16.19 3.32
C GLY A 258 3.75 15.72 1.98
N HIS A 259 4.71 14.77 1.97
CA HIS A 259 5.41 14.35 0.76
C HIS A 259 4.42 13.91 -0.37
N PRO A 260 4.39 14.58 -1.54
CA PRO A 260 3.37 14.35 -2.57
C PRO A 260 3.32 12.92 -3.11
N VAL A 261 4.49 12.31 -3.34
CA VAL A 261 4.60 10.91 -3.82
C VAL A 261 4.05 9.93 -2.80
N LEU A 262 4.45 10.05 -1.53
CA LEU A 262 3.97 9.18 -0.45
C LEU A 262 2.46 9.36 -0.23
N ARG A 263 1.95 10.61 -0.30
CA ARG A 263 0.52 10.90 -0.24
C ARG A 263 -0.26 10.25 -1.38
N TRP A 264 0.26 10.30 -2.61
CA TRP A 264 -0.35 9.61 -3.75
C TRP A 264 -0.43 8.11 -3.50
N MET A 265 0.66 7.48 -3.05
CA MET A 265 0.68 6.07 -2.69
C MET A 265 -0.28 5.71 -1.54
N ALA A 266 -0.46 6.59 -0.55
CA ALA A 266 -1.44 6.43 0.51
C ALA A 266 -2.90 6.43 -0.01
N GLY A 267 -3.17 7.18 -1.08
CA GLY A 267 -4.48 7.17 -1.73
C GLY A 267 -4.75 5.91 -2.56
N ASN A 268 -3.67 5.20 -2.94
CA ASN A 268 -3.75 4.03 -3.79
C ASN A 268 -3.90 2.72 -3.02
N VAL A 269 -3.41 2.67 -1.78
CA VAL A 269 -3.22 1.43 -1.05
C VAL A 269 -4.54 0.72 -0.71
N SER A 270 -4.63 -0.53 -1.15
CA SER A 270 -5.65 -1.48 -0.74
C SER A 270 -5.01 -2.64 0.04
N VAL A 271 -5.77 -3.25 0.93
CA VAL A 271 -5.31 -4.39 1.73
C VAL A 271 -6.13 -5.63 1.45
N LYS A 272 -5.46 -6.78 1.47
CA LYS A 272 -6.09 -8.10 1.49
C LYS A 272 -6.16 -8.59 2.91
N MET A 273 -7.28 -9.20 3.29
CA MET A 273 -7.44 -9.84 4.60
C MET A 273 -7.44 -11.37 4.47
N ASP A 274 -6.86 -12.03 5.47
CA ASP A 274 -7.02 -13.48 5.67
C ASP A 274 -8.29 -13.78 6.51
N PRO A 275 -8.70 -15.05 6.65
CA PRO A 275 -9.86 -15.43 7.47
C PRO A 275 -9.74 -15.08 8.96
N ALA A 276 -8.53 -14.82 9.46
CA ALA A 276 -8.26 -14.43 10.83
C ALA A 276 -8.29 -12.90 11.03
N GLY A 277 -8.59 -12.13 9.97
CA GLY A 277 -8.61 -10.66 10.02
C GLY A 277 -7.21 -10.02 10.02
N ASN A 278 -6.18 -10.75 9.60
CA ASN A 278 -4.86 -10.16 9.36
C ASN A 278 -4.85 -9.51 7.98
N ALA A 279 -4.37 -8.27 7.92
CA ALA A 279 -4.26 -7.52 6.68
C ALA A 279 -2.82 -7.57 6.14
N LYS A 280 -2.68 -7.51 4.82
CA LYS A 280 -1.41 -7.18 4.16
C LYS A 280 -1.69 -6.29 2.94
N PRO A 281 -0.71 -5.50 2.46
CA PRO A 281 -0.88 -4.73 1.24
C PRO A 281 -1.22 -5.64 0.06
N ASP A 282 -2.17 -5.22 -0.76
CA ASP A 282 -2.54 -5.91 -1.99
C ASP A 282 -2.09 -5.07 -3.19
N LYS A 283 -0.87 -5.34 -3.69
CA LYS A 283 -0.33 -4.62 -4.86
C LYS A 283 -1.20 -4.82 -6.11
N ALA A 284 -1.91 -5.95 -6.25
CA ALA A 284 -2.73 -6.23 -7.42
C ALA A 284 -4.06 -5.47 -7.39
N ALA A 285 -4.70 -5.41 -6.22
CA ALA A 285 -5.96 -4.67 -6.04
C ALA A 285 -5.77 -3.16 -5.82
N SER A 286 -4.54 -2.72 -5.52
CA SER A 286 -4.23 -1.30 -5.28
C SER A 286 -4.36 -0.46 -6.55
N ALA A 287 -4.57 0.84 -6.34
CA ALA A 287 -4.93 1.71 -7.44
C ALA A 287 -3.84 1.93 -8.46
N ASP A 288 -2.65 2.08 -7.91
CA ASP A 288 -1.38 2.27 -8.57
C ASP A 288 -0.29 1.91 -7.55
N ARG A 289 0.91 2.46 -7.67
CA ARG A 289 2.05 2.17 -6.79
C ARG A 289 1.74 2.50 -5.32
N ILE A 290 2.29 1.66 -4.46
CA ILE A 290 2.13 1.69 -3.00
C ILE A 290 3.46 1.45 -2.27
N ASP A 291 4.58 1.39 -3.00
CA ASP A 291 5.86 0.89 -2.50
C ASP A 291 6.37 1.72 -1.32
N GLY A 292 6.11 3.03 -1.30
CA GLY A 292 6.38 3.91 -0.15
C GLY A 292 5.58 3.57 1.10
N ILE A 293 4.32 3.15 0.97
CA ILE A 293 3.49 2.72 2.11
C ILE A 293 3.96 1.37 2.63
N VAL A 294 4.38 0.47 1.74
CA VAL A 294 4.96 -0.82 2.12
C VAL A 294 6.27 -0.61 2.88
N ALA A 295 7.17 0.23 2.35
CA ALA A 295 8.41 0.63 3.00
C ALA A 295 8.15 1.25 4.38
N LEU A 296 7.23 2.21 4.47
CA LEU A 296 6.89 2.85 5.74
C LEU A 296 6.31 1.87 6.76
N ALA A 297 5.40 0.98 6.34
CA ALA A 297 4.84 -0.04 7.22
C ALA A 297 5.94 -0.97 7.76
N MET A 298 6.89 -1.40 6.91
CA MET A 298 8.03 -2.20 7.36
C MET A 298 8.87 -1.46 8.41
N ALA A 299 9.20 -0.18 8.16
CA ALA A 299 9.95 0.66 9.09
C ALA A 299 9.26 0.78 10.46
N VAL A 300 7.97 1.11 10.46
CA VAL A 300 7.13 1.21 11.67
C VAL A 300 7.07 -0.13 12.39
N GLY A 301 6.85 -1.23 11.67
CA GLY A 301 6.78 -2.56 12.25
C GLY A 301 8.07 -2.97 12.98
N ARG A 302 9.24 -2.61 12.43
CA ARG A 302 10.53 -2.86 13.11
C ARG A 302 10.69 -2.02 14.37
N ALA A 303 10.36 -0.73 14.30
CA ALA A 303 10.39 0.15 15.45
C ALA A 303 9.51 -0.35 16.60
N SER A 304 8.28 -0.80 16.30
CA SER A 304 7.36 -1.31 17.32
C SER A 304 7.84 -2.60 17.97
N LEU A 305 8.44 -3.51 17.21
CA LEU A 305 9.04 -4.73 17.77
C LEU A 305 10.21 -4.41 18.71
N ALA A 306 11.06 -3.44 18.33
CA ALA A 306 12.17 -3.00 19.15
C ALA A 306 11.70 -2.32 20.45
N ALA A 307 10.61 -1.55 20.40
CA ALA A 307 10.00 -0.95 21.59
C ALA A 307 9.39 -2.02 22.52
N GLY A 308 8.65 -2.98 21.97
CA GLY A 308 8.07 -4.09 22.74
C GLY A 308 9.12 -4.96 23.42
N ALA A 309 10.26 -5.19 22.77
CA ALA A 309 11.38 -5.94 23.37
C ALA A 309 12.05 -5.20 24.55
N ARG A 310 11.96 -3.87 24.62
CA ARG A 310 12.46 -3.07 25.75
C ARG A 310 11.50 -3.03 26.93
N ALA A 311 10.20 -3.18 26.67
CA ALA A 311 9.17 -3.16 27.70
C ALA A 311 9.05 -4.49 28.48
N VAL A 312 9.59 -5.59 27.93
CA VAL A 312 9.64 -6.88 28.62
C VAL A 312 10.96 -6.99 29.38
N ASP A 313 10.93 -6.73 30.69
CA ASP A 313 12.06 -7.01 31.59
C ASP A 313 12.25 -8.53 31.70
N PRO A 314 13.44 -9.08 31.37
CA PRO A 314 13.74 -10.49 31.59
C PRO A 314 13.51 -10.97 33.02
N ASP A 315 13.63 -10.08 34.01
CA ASP A 315 13.42 -10.39 35.42
C ASP A 315 11.93 -10.53 35.80
N GLU A 316 11.00 -9.90 35.06
CA GLU A 316 9.56 -10.10 35.25
C GLU A 316 9.08 -11.47 34.73
N LEU A 317 9.71 -12.00 33.69
CA LEU A 317 9.40 -13.33 33.14
C LEU A 317 9.82 -14.48 34.06
N LEU A 318 10.82 -14.27 34.91
CA LEU A 318 11.29 -15.25 35.89
C LEU A 318 10.46 -15.29 37.19
N MET A 319 9.55 -14.32 37.41
CA MET A 319 8.66 -14.32 38.57
C MET A 319 7.33 -15.06 38.35
N VAL A 320 7.10 -15.61 37.15
CA VAL A 320 5.84 -16.30 36.78
C VAL A 320 6.06 -17.79 36.41
N LEU A 321 7.25 -18.33 36.67
CA LEU A 321 7.56 -19.78 36.56
C LEU A 321 8.00 -20.33 37.92
#